data_AF-A0A1T1ICA2-F1
#
_entry.id   AF-A0A1T1ICA2-F1
#
_cell.length_a   1.000
_cell.length_b   1.000
_cell.length_c   1.000
_cell.angle_alpha   90.00
_cell.angle_beta   90.00
_cell.angle_gamma   90.00
#
_symmetry.space_group_name_H-M   'P 1'
#
loop_
_entity.id
_entity.type
_entity.pdbx_description
1 polymer ?
#
loop_
_entity_poly.entity_id
_entity_poly.type
_entity_poly.pdbx_seq_one_letter_code
_entity_poly.pdbx_strand_id
1 'polypeptide(L)'
;MQNYSSIRNLLESIFSVDVGLDENDALAALGRVLSDKCQREKIERELCELFKDRSVLWMELLDNESYVVYPADDEGDAKAYIVEVLWSRVFPNASVP
;
A
#
# COMPACT_ATOMS: atom_id res chain seq x y z
N MET A 1 15.91 -0.94 -10.23
CA MET A 1 14.93 -1.18 -9.16
C MET A 1 14.01 0.02 -9.14
N GLN A 2 12.75 -0.13 -9.56
CA GLN A 2 11.78 0.92 -9.30
C GLN A 2 11.60 1.01 -7.79
N ASN A 3 11.77 2.22 -7.26
CA ASN A 3 11.67 2.45 -5.83
C ASN A 3 10.29 3.02 -5.58
N TYR A 4 9.37 2.19 -5.10
CA TYR A 4 7.97 2.54 -4.79
C TYR A 4 7.90 3.37 -3.51
N SER A 5 8.64 4.47 -3.48
CA SER A 5 8.90 5.26 -2.27
C SER A 5 7.64 5.85 -1.67
N SER A 6 6.67 6.26 -2.49
CA SER A 6 5.40 6.80 -2.01
C SER A 6 4.57 5.69 -1.36
N ILE A 7 4.52 4.50 -1.97
CA ILE A 7 3.80 3.34 -1.41
C ILE A 7 4.47 2.86 -0.12
N ARG A 8 5.79 2.67 -0.12
CA ARG A 8 6.55 2.23 1.07
C ARG A 8 6.41 3.20 2.23
N ASN A 9 6.57 4.50 1.99
CA ASN A 9 6.35 5.51 3.02
C ASN A 9 4.93 5.43 3.59
N LEU A 10 3.93 5.15 2.75
CA LEU A 10 2.54 5.06 3.19
C LEU A 10 2.31 3.81 4.04
N LEU A 11 2.84 2.66 3.61
CA LEU A 11 2.83 1.42 4.38
C LEU A 11 3.51 1.59 5.74
N GLU A 12 4.72 2.13 5.75
CA GLU A 12 5.52 2.37 6.96
C GLU A 12 4.85 3.38 7.91
N SER A 13 4.35 4.51 7.41
CA SER A 13 3.87 5.61 8.25
C SER A 13 2.41 5.51 8.70
N ILE A 14 1.59 4.71 8.01
CA ILE A 14 0.15 4.62 8.29
C ILE A 14 -0.26 3.20 8.67
N PHE A 15 0.22 2.20 7.92
CA PHE A 15 -0.26 0.82 8.05
C PHE A 15 0.67 -0.09 8.85
N SER A 16 1.86 0.39 9.24
CA SER A 16 2.74 -0.42 10.06
C SER A 16 2.18 -0.64 11.45
N VAL A 17 2.33 -1.86 11.96
CA VAL A 17 1.96 -2.27 13.31
C VAL A 17 2.61 -1.39 14.37
N ASP A 18 3.81 -0.85 14.10
CA ASP A 18 4.54 0.03 15.00
C ASP A 18 3.89 1.41 15.16
N VAL A 19 3.11 1.85 14.16
CA VAL A 19 2.32 3.09 14.24
C VAL A 19 1.15 2.91 15.22
N GLY A 20 0.63 1.68 15.32
CA GLY A 20 -0.41 1.32 16.29
C GLY A 20 -1.77 1.95 16.02
N LEU A 21 -2.05 2.38 14.78
CA LEU A 21 -3.38 2.85 14.39
C LEU A 21 -4.34 1.68 14.25
N ASP A 22 -5.58 1.86 14.70
CA ASP A 22 -6.65 0.96 14.28
C ASP A 22 -7.00 1.22 12.80
N GLU A 23 -7.72 0.26 12.22
CA GLU A 23 -8.07 0.29 10.81
C GLU A 23 -8.79 1.59 10.39
N ASN A 24 -9.71 2.12 11.21
CA ASN A 24 -10.45 3.33 10.84
C ASN A 24 -9.55 4.55 10.82
N ASP A 25 -8.65 4.66 11.79
CA ASP A 25 -7.68 5.76 11.88
C ASP A 25 -6.65 5.70 10.75
N ALA A 26 -6.17 4.50 10.40
CA ALA A 26 -5.30 4.29 9.26
C ALA A 26 -6.00 4.69 7.93
N LEU A 27 -7.26 4.29 7.76
CA LEU A 27 -8.06 4.67 6.59
C LEU A 27 -8.33 6.18 6.53
N ALA A 28 -8.56 6.83 7.68
CA ALA A 28 -8.73 8.28 7.73
C ALA A 28 -7.42 9.01 7.37
N ALA A 29 -6.28 8.51 7.83
CA ALA A 29 -4.96 9.02 7.48
C ALA A 29 -4.68 8.85 5.97
N LEU A 30 -4.95 7.68 5.40
CA LEU A 30 -4.87 7.44 3.96
C LEU A 30 -5.76 8.43 3.19
N GLY A 31 -7.01 8.63 3.65
CA GLY A 31 -7.93 9.59 3.04
C GLY A 31 -7.39 11.03 3.01
N ARG A 32 -6.69 11.46 4.07
CA ARG A 32 -6.01 12.76 4.10
C ARG A 32 -4.87 12.84 3.09
N VAL A 33 -4.06 11.79 2.96
CA VAL A 33 -2.99 11.74 1.95
C VAL A 33 -3.56 11.81 0.54
N LEU A 34 -4.63 11.04 0.26
CA LEU A 34 -5.29 11.01 -1.05
C LEU A 34 -6.09 12.28 -1.36
N SER A 35 -6.35 13.14 -0.37
CA SER A 35 -6.97 14.45 -0.60
C SER A 35 -6.00 15.45 -1.24
N ASP A 36 -4.69 15.25 -1.07
CA ASP A 36 -3.67 15.98 -1.81
C ASP A 36 -3.51 15.41 -3.21
N LYS A 37 -3.83 16.21 -4.23
CA LYS A 37 -3.78 15.80 -5.63
C LYS A 37 -2.38 15.34 -6.07
N CYS A 38 -1.32 15.99 -5.62
CA CYS A 38 0.05 15.65 -6.00
C CYS A 38 0.46 14.31 -5.39
N GLN A 39 0.10 14.05 -4.13
CA GLN A 39 0.36 12.77 -3.48
C GLN A 39 -0.46 11.65 -4.12
N ARG A 40 -1.74 11.91 -4.37
CA ARG A 40 -2.63 10.96 -5.04
C ARG A 40 -2.09 10.53 -6.41
N GLU A 41 -1.69 11.46 -7.27
CA GLU A 41 -1.14 11.13 -8.60
C GLU A 41 0.14 10.28 -8.52
N LYS A 42 1.00 10.51 -7.52
CA LYS A 42 2.21 9.70 -7.29
C LYS A 42 1.85 8.28 -6.85
N ILE A 43 0.94 8.16 -5.89
CA ILE A 43 0.47 6.88 -5.36
C ILE A 43 -0.23 6.09 -6.47
N GLU A 44 -1.11 6.71 -7.24
CA GLU A 44 -1.80 6.08 -8.38
C GLU A 44 -0.81 5.51 -9.38
N ARG A 45 0.23 6.29 -9.76
CA ARG A 45 1.26 5.84 -10.69
C ARG A 45 2.07 4.68 -10.13
N GLU A 46 2.62 4.84 -8.93
CA GLU A 46 3.46 3.80 -8.32
C GLU A 46 2.68 2.52 -8.08
N LEU A 47 1.42 2.60 -7.65
CA LEU A 47 0.56 1.43 -7.45
C LEU A 47 0.29 0.73 -8.79
N CYS A 48 -0.01 1.47 -9.86
CA CYS A 48 -0.16 0.89 -11.19
C CYS A 48 1.12 0.20 -11.70
N GLU A 49 2.29 0.76 -11.41
CA GLU A 49 3.58 0.17 -11.78
C GLU A 49 3.86 -1.09 -10.94
N LEU A 50 3.63 -1.03 -9.63
CA LEU A 50 3.79 -2.13 -8.68
C LEU A 50 3.00 -3.37 -9.11
N PHE A 51 1.73 -3.21 -9.49
CA PHE A 51 0.89 -4.32 -9.93
C PHE A 51 1.27 -4.90 -11.31
N LYS A 52 2.03 -4.16 -12.13
CA LYS A 52 2.54 -4.64 -13.42
C LYS A 52 3.92 -5.28 -13.30
N ASP A 53 4.64 -4.99 -12.23
CA ASP A 53 5.98 -5.49 -11.98
C ASP A 53 5.93 -6.93 -11.44
N ARG A 54 6.39 -7.88 -12.25
CA ARG A 54 6.45 -9.31 -11.90
C ARG A 54 7.61 -9.68 -10.98
N SER A 55 8.51 -8.74 -10.71
CA SER A 55 9.65 -8.92 -9.82
C SER A 55 9.40 -8.45 -8.39
N VAL A 56 8.21 -7.91 -8.12
CA VAL A 56 7.78 -7.51 -6.77
C VAL A 56 7.59 -8.76 -5.91
N LEU A 57 8.19 -8.71 -4.72
CA LEU A 57 7.96 -9.63 -3.63
C LEU A 57 6.99 -8.93 -2.67
N TRP A 58 5.72 -9.31 -2.72
CA TRP A 58 4.63 -8.69 -1.98
C TRP A 58 4.76 -8.93 -0.47
N MET A 59 5.24 -10.10 -0.07
CA MET A 59 5.50 -10.38 1.34
C MET A 59 6.59 -9.44 1.87
N GLU A 60 7.70 -9.27 1.15
CA GLU A 60 8.78 -8.35 1.55
C GLU A 60 8.31 -6.88 1.54
N LEU A 61 7.36 -6.52 0.66
CA LEU A 61 6.79 -5.19 0.64
C LEU A 61 5.98 -4.88 1.91
N LEU A 62 5.33 -5.87 2.51
CA LEU A 62 4.48 -5.72 3.69
C LEU A 62 5.22 -6.02 5.01
N ASP A 63 6.20 -6.91 4.97
CA ASP A 63 6.96 -7.38 6.10
C ASP A 63 8.44 -7.45 5.72
N ASN A 64 9.23 -6.51 6.26
CA ASN A 64 10.66 -6.43 6.06
C ASN A 64 11.36 -5.88 7.31
N GLU A 65 12.68 -5.78 7.25
CA GLU A 65 13.51 -5.32 8.38
C GLU A 65 13.22 -3.88 8.84
N SER A 66 12.56 -3.06 8.00
CA SER A 66 12.26 -1.66 8.33
C SER A 66 10.87 -1.49 8.96
N TYR A 67 9.88 -2.28 8.55
CA TYR A 67 8.52 -2.21 9.06
C TYR A 67 7.74 -3.50 8.82
N VAL A 68 6.72 -3.70 9.64
CA VAL A 68 5.72 -4.76 9.45
C VAL A 68 4.35 -4.11 9.34
N VAL A 69 3.60 -4.43 8.28
CA VAL A 69 2.23 -3.95 8.03
C VAL A 69 1.23 -5.07 8.24
N TYR A 70 1.45 -6.19 7.56
CA TYR A 70 0.58 -7.35 7.61
C TYR A 70 1.41 -8.62 7.39
N PRO A 71 1.40 -9.57 8.34
CA PRO A 71 2.15 -10.82 8.22
C PRO A 71 1.39 -11.78 7.30
N ALA A 72 1.56 -11.62 5.98
CA ALA A 72 0.88 -12.42 4.99
C ALA A 72 1.35 -13.88 4.99
N ASP A 73 0.44 -14.80 4.72
CA ASP A 73 0.76 -16.24 4.64
C ASP A 73 1.51 -16.60 3.34
N ASP A 74 1.19 -15.92 2.24
CA ASP A 74 1.85 -16.06 0.94
C ASP A 74 1.78 -14.79 0.08
N GLU A 75 2.42 -14.81 -1.09
CA GLU A 75 2.43 -13.67 -2.04
C GLU A 75 1.03 -13.29 -2.55
N GLY A 76 0.11 -14.25 -2.64
CA GLY A 76 -1.27 -14.01 -3.06
C GLY A 76 -2.07 -13.29 -1.98
N ASP A 77 -1.92 -13.72 -0.72
CA ASP A 77 -2.51 -13.08 0.46
C ASP A 77 -1.96 -11.64 0.63
N ALA A 78 -0.65 -11.47 0.53
CA ALA A 78 -0.01 -10.15 0.57
C ALA A 78 -0.56 -9.21 -0.52
N LYS A 79 -0.67 -9.72 -1.75
CA LYS A 79 -1.24 -8.95 -2.86
C LYS A 79 -2.73 -8.61 -2.60
N ALA A 80 -3.52 -9.55 -2.07
CA ALA A 80 -4.92 -9.33 -1.75
C ALA A 80 -5.10 -8.24 -0.69
N TYR A 81 -4.25 -8.22 0.33
CA TYR A 81 -4.25 -7.18 1.35
C TYR A 81 -4.00 -5.78 0.76
N ILE A 82 -2.99 -5.63 -0.12
CA ILE A 82 -2.73 -4.35 -0.80
C ILE A 82 -3.93 -3.92 -1.67
N VAL A 83 -4.58 -4.87 -2.35
CA VAL A 83 -5.79 -4.57 -3.13
C VAL A 83 -6.89 -4.02 -2.25
N GLU A 84 -7.16 -4.70 -1.13
CA GLU A 84 -8.24 -4.34 -0.22
C GLU A 84 -8.01 -2.97 0.42
N VAL A 85 -6.80 -2.73 0.94
CA VAL A 85 -6.49 -1.54 1.74
C VAL A 85 -6.14 -0.33 0.87
N LEU A 86 -5.35 -0.51 -0.19
CA LEU A 86 -4.88 0.60 -1.04
C LEU A 86 -5.67 0.70 -2.35
N TRP A 87 -5.73 -0.37 -3.15
CA TRP A 87 -6.30 -0.28 -4.51
C TRP A 87 -7.74 0.17 -4.51
N SER A 88 -8.58 -0.41 -3.63
CA SER A 88 -10.00 -0.07 -3.51
C SER A 88 -10.25 1.41 -3.16
N ARG A 89 -9.28 2.05 -2.48
CA ARG A 89 -9.39 3.45 -2.01
C ARG A 89 -8.81 4.43 -3.01
N VAL A 90 -7.69 4.06 -3.63
CA VAL A 90 -7.03 4.86 -4.66
C VAL A 90 -7.86 4.84 -5.95
N PHE A 91 -8.41 3.67 -6.31
CA PHE A 91 -9.19 3.44 -7.53
C PHE A 91 -10.57 2.82 -7.23
N PRO A 92 -11.50 3.54 -6.60
CA PRO A 92 -12.79 3.00 -6.15
C PRO A 92 -13.70 2.48 -7.28
N ASN A 93 -13.45 2.89 -8.52
CA ASN A 93 -14.23 2.48 -9.70
C ASN A 93 -13.44 1.57 -10.65
N ALA A 94 -12.22 1.15 -10.31
CA ALA A 94 -11.42 0.28 -11.16
C ALA A 94 -11.58 -1.19 -10.79
N SER A 95 -11.44 -2.06 -11.77
CA SER A 95 -11.30 -3.50 -11.52
C SER A 95 -10.00 -3.78 -10.77
N VAL A 96 -10.03 -4.80 -9.92
CA VAL A 96 -8.84 -5.32 -9.23
C VAL A 96 -7.85 -5.89 -10.27
N PRO A 97 -6.55 -5.55 -10.17
CA PRO A 97 -5.50 -5.96 -11.11
C PRO A 97 -4.92 -7.36 -10.90
#